data_AF-A0A2E4XKU8-F1
#
_entry.id   AF-A0A2E4XKU8-F1
#
_cell.length_a   1.000
_cell.length_b   1.000
_cell.length_c   1.000
_cell.angle_alpha   90.00
_cell.angle_beta   90.00
_cell.angle_gamma   90.00
#
_symmetry.space_group_name_H-M   'P 1'
#
loop_
_entity.id
_entity.type
_entity.pdbx_description
1 polymer ?
#
loop_
_entity_poly.entity_id
_entity_poly.type
_entity_poly.pdbx_seq_one_letter_code
_entity_poly.pdbx_strand_id
1 'polypeptide(L)'
;MVAAVLIILAFVAYRYLVDDNSSDDPSSSIAVQTEAATNTSTTIETPAATPTPSDPDTVILTREYPWLIPSAEVMELQELLGIAADGLYGPGTREIHVATLEANGLPLDGVPNVPTGCNIVISEDICGVQIGNLMDIAIPAITSGLGSPTQEAGWYTDCGTQYRTIYWGSLYVDFTRSEMTEPKVDRWGIRNTFHVINGWEKVFPGIVRFPESPLVDWNPNEPDEPISITEVIVPGGPLIVPEPALFEEAVGAPLLYNFSTGLFMFQTADYFAIFSEYSGEPPGSEETEFVWEFTDTLRQCETPVTQE
;
A
#
# COMPACT_ATOMS: atom_id res chain seq x y z
N MET A 1 9.74 -33.08 22.20
CA MET A 1 10.54 -32.64 21.04
C MET A 1 10.04 -31.26 20.70
N VAL A 2 10.76 -30.24 21.15
CA VAL A 2 10.39 -28.83 21.11
C VAL A 2 11.36 -28.17 20.15
N ALA A 3 10.85 -27.59 19.06
CA ALA A 3 11.62 -26.79 18.11
C ALA A 3 10.84 -25.50 17.87
N ALA A 4 10.94 -24.60 18.83
CA ALA A 4 10.69 -23.17 18.72
C ALA A 4 11.90 -22.52 19.41
N VAL A 5 12.28 -21.29 19.03
CA VAL A 5 13.43 -20.48 19.54
C VAL A 5 14.70 -20.50 18.65
N LEU A 6 14.59 -20.26 17.33
CA LEU A 6 15.81 -20.02 16.51
C LEU A 6 15.68 -18.94 15.42
N ILE A 7 14.81 -17.93 15.61
CA ILE A 7 14.71 -16.78 14.68
C ILE A 7 14.60 -15.45 15.46
N ILE A 8 15.39 -15.27 16.54
CA ILE A 8 15.49 -13.98 17.25
C ILE A 8 16.96 -13.50 17.38
N LEU A 9 17.94 -14.24 16.85
CA LEU A 9 19.37 -13.92 17.03
C LEU A 9 20.11 -13.38 15.80
N ALA A 10 19.41 -12.99 14.73
CA ALA A 10 20.06 -12.43 13.54
C ALA A 10 19.99 -10.89 13.42
N PHE A 11 19.11 -10.21 14.16
CA PHE A 11 18.93 -8.75 14.01
C PHE A 11 19.77 -7.87 14.95
N VAL A 12 20.43 -8.45 15.96
CA VAL A 12 21.23 -7.68 16.95
C VAL A 12 22.71 -7.54 16.55
N ALA A 13 23.19 -8.28 15.55
CA ALA A 13 24.61 -8.30 15.19
C ALA A 13 25.06 -7.17 14.24
N TYR A 14 24.15 -6.38 13.66
CA TYR A 14 24.52 -5.31 12.72
C TYR A 14 24.70 -3.93 13.38
N ARG A 15 24.32 -3.76 14.65
CA ARG A 15 24.47 -2.48 15.40
C ARG A 15 25.76 -2.37 16.22
N TYR A 16 26.72 -3.29 16.06
CA TYR A 16 27.96 -3.34 16.85
C TYR A 16 29.26 -3.25 16.03
N LEU A 17 29.20 -2.86 14.75
CA LEU A 17 30.39 -2.73 13.88
C LEU A 17 30.66 -1.29 13.42
N VAL A 18 30.37 -0.29 14.25
CA VAL A 18 30.94 1.05 14.12
C VAL A 18 31.25 1.53 15.53
N ASP A 19 32.49 1.31 15.96
CA ASP A 19 33.26 2.10 16.92
C ASP A 19 34.32 1.19 17.56
N ASP A 20 35.53 1.23 17.01
CA ASP A 20 36.77 1.22 17.80
C ASP A 20 37.96 1.19 16.83
N ASN A 21 38.53 2.37 16.57
CA ASN A 21 39.94 2.44 16.24
C ASN A 21 40.56 3.74 16.76
N SER A 22 40.91 3.75 18.04
CA SER A 22 42.04 4.55 18.52
C SER A 22 42.58 3.98 19.82
N SER A 23 43.72 3.29 19.74
CA SER A 23 44.50 2.84 20.90
C SER A 23 45.74 3.73 21.09
N ASP A 24 45.78 4.38 22.26
CA ASP A 24 46.86 4.68 23.21
C ASP A 24 48.35 4.63 22.79
N ASP A 25 49.16 5.62 23.24
CA ASP A 25 50.06 5.55 24.44
C ASP A 25 50.80 6.92 24.68
N PRO A 26 51.69 7.15 25.69
CA PRO A 26 51.37 7.93 26.90
C PRO A 26 52.35 9.07 27.28
N SER A 27 52.07 9.69 28.44
CA SER A 27 52.99 10.37 29.38
C SER A 27 53.30 11.85 29.18
N SER A 28 52.90 12.70 30.15
CA SER A 28 53.84 13.37 31.08
C SER A 28 53.11 14.28 32.09
N SER A 29 53.67 14.35 33.29
CA SER A 29 53.24 15.06 34.51
C SER A 29 53.37 16.59 34.47
N ILE A 30 52.60 17.32 35.29
CA ILE A 30 53.04 18.20 36.41
C ILE A 30 51.81 18.90 37.06
N ALA A 31 51.90 19.11 38.37
CA ALA A 31 50.90 19.58 39.32
C ALA A 31 50.63 21.11 39.33
N VAL A 32 49.61 21.53 40.10
CA VAL A 32 49.68 22.46 41.27
C VAL A 32 48.47 23.44 41.39
N GLN A 33 47.95 23.52 42.63
CA GLN A 33 47.24 24.60 43.35
C GLN A 33 45.73 24.89 43.15
N THR A 34 44.98 24.51 44.20
CA THR A 34 44.10 25.31 45.07
C THR A 34 43.78 26.76 44.66
N GLU A 35 42.49 27.08 44.53
CA GLU A 35 41.91 28.27 45.19
C GLU A 35 40.40 28.11 45.39
N ALA A 36 39.95 28.42 46.60
CA ALA A 36 38.55 28.43 47.02
C ALA A 36 37.92 29.78 46.69
N ALA A 37 36.73 29.77 46.07
CA ALA A 37 35.87 30.94 46.01
C ALA A 37 34.41 30.52 46.17
N THR A 38 33.90 30.76 47.37
CA THR A 38 32.48 30.75 47.73
C THR A 38 31.76 31.85 46.96
N ASN A 39 30.78 31.51 46.12
CA ASN A 39 29.80 32.47 45.62
C ASN A 39 28.40 31.87 45.66
N THR A 40 27.59 32.43 46.56
CA THR A 40 26.15 32.30 46.65
C THR A 40 25.51 32.73 45.33
N SER A 41 24.71 31.87 44.70
CA SER A 41 23.85 32.24 43.57
C SER A 41 22.41 31.84 43.83
N THR A 42 21.54 32.82 43.69
CA THR A 42 20.09 32.83 43.85
C THR A 42 19.41 31.88 42.86
N THR A 43 18.59 30.96 43.35
CA THR A 43 17.68 30.15 42.53
C THR A 43 16.58 31.04 41.94
N ILE A 44 16.62 31.26 40.63
CA ILE A 44 15.47 31.68 39.84
C ILE A 44 14.97 30.43 39.12
N GLU A 45 13.71 30.05 39.38
CA GLU A 45 13.07 28.94 38.68
C GLU A 45 12.91 29.28 37.19
N THR A 46 13.60 28.50 36.36
CA THR A 46 13.45 28.50 34.90
C THR A 46 12.09 27.86 34.53
N PRO A 47 11.31 28.44 33.59
CA PRO A 47 10.09 27.80 33.11
C PRO A 47 10.45 26.49 32.39
N ALA A 48 9.67 25.43 32.62
CA ALA A 48 9.84 24.14 31.97
C ALA A 48 9.94 24.30 30.44
N ALA A 49 11.09 23.93 29.89
CA ALA A 49 11.29 23.87 28.45
C ALA A 49 10.45 22.72 27.89
N THR A 50 9.60 23.02 26.91
CA THR A 50 9.09 22.05 25.95
C THR A 50 10.29 21.29 25.36
N PRO A 51 10.29 19.95 25.29
CA PRO A 51 11.36 19.23 24.63
C PRO A 51 11.39 19.64 23.15
N THR A 52 12.47 20.29 22.72
CA THR A 52 12.81 20.40 21.31
C THR A 52 13.17 18.99 20.83
N PRO A 53 12.51 18.41 19.80
CA PRO A 53 12.84 17.08 19.33
C PRO A 53 14.16 17.14 18.56
N SER A 54 15.26 16.91 19.26
CA SER A 54 16.58 16.67 18.66
C SER A 54 16.81 15.19 18.31
N ASP A 55 15.84 14.33 18.61
CA ASP A 55 15.84 12.92 18.26
C ASP A 55 15.22 12.73 16.86
N PRO A 56 15.95 12.16 15.89
CA PRO A 56 15.45 11.95 14.54
C PRO A 56 14.17 11.11 14.49
N ASP A 57 14.03 10.11 15.35
CA ASP A 57 12.85 9.23 15.36
C ASP A 57 11.61 10.01 15.80
N THR A 58 11.74 10.85 16.83
CA THR A 58 10.67 11.76 17.26
C THR A 58 10.26 12.73 16.15
N VAL A 59 11.21 13.20 15.33
CA VAL A 59 10.92 14.08 14.18
C VAL A 59 10.11 13.35 13.11
N ILE A 60 10.43 12.08 12.83
CA ILE A 60 9.68 11.25 11.89
C ILE A 60 8.26 11.00 12.45
N LEU A 61 8.15 10.51 13.70
CA LEU A 61 6.85 10.20 14.32
C LEU A 61 5.91 11.42 14.42
N THR A 62 6.44 12.64 14.57
CA THR A 62 5.59 13.84 14.78
C THR A 62 5.36 14.70 13.52
N ARG A 63 5.87 14.28 12.36
CA ARG A 63 5.63 14.95 11.08
C ARG A 63 4.16 14.86 10.65
N GLU A 64 3.68 15.83 9.88
CA GLU A 64 2.38 15.76 9.20
C GLU A 64 2.44 14.82 8.00
N TYR A 65 1.56 13.82 7.96
CA TYR A 65 1.47 12.85 6.88
C TYR A 65 0.18 13.00 6.07
N PRO A 66 0.23 12.93 4.73
CA PRO A 66 -0.98 12.93 3.91
C PRO A 66 -1.64 11.55 3.88
N TRP A 67 -2.98 11.51 3.92
CA TRP A 67 -3.73 10.25 3.83
C TRP A 67 -3.71 9.68 2.41
N LEU A 68 -3.24 8.43 2.25
CA LEU A 68 -3.22 7.68 0.97
C LEU A 68 -2.61 8.43 -0.24
N ILE A 69 -1.72 9.40 0.03
CA ILE A 69 -0.90 10.04 -0.99
C ILE A 69 0.47 9.35 -0.97
N PRO A 70 0.98 8.90 -2.14
CA PRO A 70 2.32 8.34 -2.24
C PRO A 70 3.38 9.32 -1.72
N SER A 71 4.24 8.87 -0.80
CA SER A 71 5.24 9.73 -0.16
C SER A 71 6.45 8.92 0.33
N ALA A 72 7.65 9.41 0.02
CA ALA A 72 8.89 8.85 0.55
C ALA A 72 9.00 9.04 2.07
N GLU A 73 8.44 10.12 2.62
CA GLU A 73 8.38 10.37 4.06
C GLU A 73 7.50 9.34 4.77
N VAL A 74 6.42 8.86 4.12
CA VAL A 74 5.60 7.79 4.66
C VAL A 74 6.34 6.45 4.65
N MET A 75 7.15 6.17 3.62
CA MET A 75 8.02 4.99 3.62
C MET A 75 8.97 5.02 4.82
N GLU A 76 9.63 6.17 5.06
CA GLU A 76 10.51 6.37 6.23
C GLU A 76 9.77 6.12 7.55
N LEU A 77 8.52 6.59 7.68
CA LEU A 77 7.68 6.29 8.85
C LEU A 77 7.43 4.80 9.00
N GLN A 78 7.05 4.11 7.92
CA GLN A 78 6.70 2.68 7.96
C GLN A 78 7.91 1.81 8.30
N GLU A 79 9.08 2.14 7.78
CA GLU A 79 10.35 1.52 8.15
C GLU A 79 10.63 1.70 9.64
N LEU A 80 10.44 2.92 10.18
CA LEU A 80 10.61 3.21 11.61
C LEU A 80 9.62 2.41 12.48
N LEU A 81 8.37 2.24 12.01
CA LEU A 81 7.33 1.46 12.69
C LEU A 81 7.54 -0.06 12.56
N GLY A 82 8.48 -0.52 11.74
CA GLY A 82 8.76 -1.93 11.51
C GLY A 82 7.65 -2.65 10.75
N ILE A 83 6.92 -1.93 9.90
CA ILE A 83 5.90 -2.49 8.99
C ILE A 83 6.36 -2.37 7.54
N ALA A 84 5.67 -3.04 6.61
CA ALA A 84 5.98 -2.93 5.18
C ALA A 84 5.87 -1.48 4.70
N ALA A 85 6.90 -1.00 4.01
CA ALA A 85 7.01 0.37 3.53
C ALA A 85 6.45 0.51 2.12
N ASP A 86 5.14 0.73 2.01
CA ASP A 86 4.43 0.94 0.75
C ASP A 86 4.28 2.42 0.36
N GLY A 87 4.71 3.33 1.23
CA GLY A 87 4.63 4.78 1.03
C GLY A 87 3.21 5.35 1.11
N LEU A 88 2.24 4.59 1.62
CA LEU A 88 0.86 5.03 1.81
C LEU A 88 0.49 5.08 3.29
N TYR A 89 0.06 6.28 3.73
CA TYR A 89 -0.49 6.41 5.07
C TYR A 89 -1.94 5.92 5.05
N GLY A 90 -2.10 4.60 5.19
CA GLY A 90 -3.39 3.91 5.25
C GLY A 90 -3.80 3.50 6.67
N PRO A 91 -4.87 2.69 6.82
CA PRO A 91 -5.40 2.27 8.12
C PRO A 91 -4.41 1.48 8.97
N GLY A 92 -3.66 0.55 8.35
CA GLY A 92 -2.66 -0.25 9.06
C GLY A 92 -1.53 0.62 9.61
N THR A 93 -0.96 1.50 8.78
CA THR A 93 0.02 2.50 9.20
C THR A 93 -0.53 3.37 10.33
N ARG A 94 -1.78 3.86 10.21
CA ARG A 94 -2.42 4.68 11.24
C ARG A 94 -2.57 3.96 12.56
N GLU A 95 -3.02 2.71 12.55
CA GLU A 95 -3.23 1.90 13.75
C GLU A 95 -1.92 1.76 14.54
N ILE A 96 -0.85 1.32 13.87
CA ILE A 96 0.46 1.14 14.49
C ILE A 96 1.07 2.48 14.88
N HIS A 97 0.94 3.51 14.03
CA HIS A 97 1.48 4.84 14.33
C HIS A 97 0.82 5.47 15.56
N VAL A 98 -0.52 5.42 15.66
CA VAL A 98 -1.25 5.92 16.84
C VAL A 98 -0.81 5.16 18.10
N ALA A 99 -0.73 3.82 18.04
CA ALA A 99 -0.27 3.02 19.17
C ALA A 99 1.16 3.39 19.60
N THR A 100 2.06 3.63 18.65
CA THR A 100 3.44 4.07 18.91
C THR A 100 3.49 5.47 19.52
N LEU A 101 2.73 6.43 19.01
CA LEU A 101 2.67 7.79 19.58
C LEU A 101 2.14 7.77 21.01
N GLU A 102 1.07 7.02 21.28
CA GLU A 102 0.50 6.85 22.61
C GLU A 102 1.48 6.20 23.59
N ALA A 103 2.19 5.14 23.16
CA ALA A 103 3.19 4.46 23.97
C ALA A 103 4.38 5.35 24.33
N ASN A 104 4.74 6.30 23.46
CA ASN A 104 5.82 7.27 23.66
C ASN A 104 5.36 8.59 24.30
N GLY A 105 4.06 8.76 24.57
CA GLY A 105 3.50 9.99 25.12
C GLY A 105 3.62 11.20 24.18
N LEU A 106 3.62 10.96 22.87
CA LEU A 106 3.74 11.97 21.82
C LEU A 106 2.37 12.43 21.31
N PRO A 107 2.26 13.66 20.75
CA PRO A 107 1.00 14.18 20.22
C PRO A 107 0.57 13.47 18.93
N LEU A 108 -0.74 13.42 18.69
CA LEU A 108 -1.34 12.84 17.47
C LEU A 108 -1.54 13.87 16.34
N ASP A 109 -1.00 15.08 16.48
CA ASP A 109 -1.27 16.20 15.54
C ASP A 109 -0.84 15.90 14.11
N GLY A 110 0.20 15.08 13.93
CA GLY A 110 0.69 14.62 12.62
C GLY A 110 -0.10 13.45 12.01
N VAL A 111 -1.07 12.88 12.74
CA VAL A 111 -1.89 11.75 12.28
C VAL A 111 -3.00 12.25 11.36
N PRO A 112 -3.00 11.90 10.07
CA PRO A 112 -4.08 12.30 9.17
C PRO A 112 -5.44 11.75 9.57
N ASN A 113 -6.47 12.55 9.29
CA ASN A 113 -7.86 12.11 9.39
C ASN A 113 -8.19 11.11 8.28
N VAL A 114 -8.95 10.07 8.63
CA VAL A 114 -9.47 9.11 7.66
C VAL A 114 -10.58 9.79 6.84
N PRO A 115 -10.51 9.83 5.50
CA PRO A 115 -11.61 10.23 4.66
C PRO A 115 -12.81 9.31 4.90
N THR A 116 -13.95 9.88 5.28
CA THR A 116 -15.14 9.12 5.71
C THR A 116 -16.31 9.20 4.70
N GLY A 117 -16.05 9.56 3.45
CA GLY A 117 -17.09 9.88 2.45
C GLY A 117 -17.50 8.75 1.49
N CYS A 118 -16.71 7.68 1.37
CA CYS A 118 -16.98 6.61 0.42
C CYS A 118 -16.33 5.29 0.87
N ASN A 119 -17.07 4.20 0.79
CA ASN A 119 -16.56 2.85 0.98
C ASN A 119 -16.13 2.28 -0.38
N ILE A 120 -14.98 1.61 -0.41
CA ILE A 120 -14.45 0.93 -1.60
C ILE A 120 -14.14 -0.50 -1.19
N VAL A 121 -15.02 -1.43 -1.55
CA VAL A 121 -14.85 -2.85 -1.24
C VAL A 121 -14.88 -3.61 -2.54
N ILE A 122 -13.74 -4.20 -2.92
CA ILE A 122 -13.64 -5.04 -4.12
C ILE A 122 -14.76 -6.09 -4.06
N SER A 123 -15.39 -6.36 -5.21
CA SER A 123 -16.53 -7.28 -5.39
C SER A 123 -17.86 -6.93 -4.71
N GLU A 124 -17.95 -5.81 -4.00
CA GLU A 124 -19.21 -5.34 -3.42
C GLU A 124 -19.69 -4.04 -4.08
N ASP A 125 -19.17 -2.90 -3.63
CA ASP A 125 -19.59 -1.57 -4.10
C ASP A 125 -18.49 -0.51 -3.99
N ILE A 126 -18.66 0.54 -4.80
CA ILE A 126 -17.91 1.79 -4.73
C ILE A 126 -18.85 2.95 -4.43
N CYS A 127 -18.75 3.51 -3.24
CA CYS A 127 -19.64 4.56 -2.77
C CYS A 127 -21.15 4.19 -2.90
N GLY A 128 -21.50 2.92 -2.68
CA GLY A 128 -22.85 2.38 -2.88
C GLY A 128 -23.23 2.07 -4.33
N VAL A 129 -22.31 2.23 -5.28
CA VAL A 129 -22.49 1.89 -6.70
C VAL A 129 -21.99 0.48 -6.96
N GLN A 130 -22.81 -0.32 -7.62
CA GLN A 130 -22.54 -1.70 -8.01
C GLN A 130 -22.53 -1.86 -9.52
N ILE A 131 -22.00 -2.99 -9.98
CA ILE A 131 -22.12 -3.42 -11.38
C ILE A 131 -23.59 -3.43 -11.80
N GLY A 132 -23.86 -2.90 -12.99
CA GLY A 132 -25.19 -2.77 -13.56
C GLY A 132 -25.95 -1.50 -13.21
N ASN A 133 -25.48 -0.68 -12.25
CA ASN A 133 -26.07 0.64 -12.02
C ASN A 133 -25.88 1.55 -13.23
N LEU A 134 -26.87 2.43 -13.47
CA LEU A 134 -26.84 3.37 -14.58
C LEU A 134 -25.71 4.40 -14.42
N MET A 135 -25.10 4.78 -15.53
CA MET A 135 -23.97 5.71 -15.57
C MET A 135 -24.32 7.11 -15.01
N ASP A 136 -25.55 7.57 -15.22
CA ASP A 136 -26.06 8.85 -14.73
C ASP A 136 -26.31 8.87 -13.22
N ILE A 137 -26.43 7.70 -12.59
CA ILE A 137 -26.48 7.51 -11.14
C ILE A 137 -25.06 7.31 -10.58
N ALA A 138 -24.26 6.48 -11.24
CA ALA A 138 -22.94 6.08 -10.78
C ALA A 138 -21.95 7.25 -10.71
N ILE A 139 -21.83 8.04 -11.78
CA ILE A 139 -20.84 9.13 -11.84
C ILE A 139 -21.08 10.17 -10.74
N PRO A 140 -22.30 10.70 -10.52
CA PRO A 140 -22.52 11.65 -9.44
C PRO A 140 -22.26 11.07 -8.04
N ALA A 141 -22.63 9.80 -7.80
CA ALA A 141 -22.39 9.15 -6.51
C ALA A 141 -20.88 9.02 -6.21
N ILE A 142 -20.11 8.53 -7.16
CA ILE A 142 -18.66 8.39 -7.02
C ILE A 142 -18.01 9.77 -6.91
N THR A 143 -18.45 10.74 -7.72
CA THR A 143 -17.91 12.11 -7.67
C THR A 143 -18.19 12.79 -6.33
N SER A 144 -19.37 12.54 -5.74
CA SER A 144 -19.70 13.06 -4.41
C SER A 144 -18.86 12.42 -3.31
N GLY A 145 -18.44 11.17 -3.48
CA GLY A 145 -17.66 10.43 -2.48
C GLY A 145 -16.16 10.65 -2.59
N LEU A 146 -15.62 10.70 -3.81
CA LEU A 146 -14.18 10.70 -4.11
C LEU A 146 -13.67 12.01 -4.73
N GLY A 147 -14.56 12.93 -5.06
CA GLY A 147 -14.22 14.16 -5.79
C GLY A 147 -14.27 14.00 -7.31
N SER A 148 -13.74 14.97 -8.05
CA SER A 148 -13.79 14.95 -9.52
C SER A 148 -12.95 13.81 -10.12
N PRO A 149 -13.36 13.26 -11.27
CA PRO A 149 -12.55 12.33 -12.06
C PRO A 149 -11.16 12.89 -12.35
N THR A 150 -10.14 12.04 -12.29
CA THR A 150 -8.75 12.39 -12.63
C THR A 150 -8.46 12.18 -14.11
N GLN A 151 -9.16 11.25 -14.76
CA GLN A 151 -9.02 10.97 -16.19
C GLN A 151 -10.33 10.43 -16.76
N GLU A 152 -10.70 10.92 -17.95
CA GLU A 152 -11.86 10.44 -18.69
C GLU A 152 -11.52 10.25 -20.16
N ALA A 153 -11.87 9.10 -20.71
CA ALA A 153 -11.83 8.85 -22.14
C ALA A 153 -13.23 8.99 -22.76
N GLY A 154 -13.26 9.19 -24.09
CA GLY A 154 -14.47 8.99 -24.87
C GLY A 154 -14.85 7.51 -24.96
N TRP A 155 -15.98 7.24 -25.62
CA TRP A 155 -16.38 5.87 -25.92
C TRP A 155 -15.40 5.23 -26.90
N TYR A 156 -14.96 4.00 -26.61
CA TYR A 156 -14.14 3.18 -27.49
C TYR A 156 -14.79 1.81 -27.68
N THR A 157 -14.46 1.13 -28.78
CA THR A 157 -14.97 -0.23 -29.03
C THR A 157 -13.87 -1.23 -28.71
N ASP A 158 -14.22 -2.22 -27.89
CA ASP A 158 -13.38 -3.36 -27.56
C ASP A 158 -14.26 -4.60 -27.53
N CYS A 159 -13.79 -5.76 -28.00
CA CYS A 159 -14.64 -6.96 -28.12
C CYS A 159 -16.00 -6.78 -28.84
N GLY A 160 -16.12 -5.81 -29.76
CA GLY A 160 -17.42 -5.47 -30.38
C GLY A 160 -18.44 -4.80 -29.44
N THR A 161 -18.04 -4.48 -28.21
CA THR A 161 -18.83 -3.75 -27.21
C THR A 161 -18.26 -2.34 -27.04
N GLN A 162 -19.13 -1.36 -26.79
CA GLN A 162 -18.68 0.01 -26.55
C GLN A 162 -18.49 0.25 -25.07
N TYR A 163 -17.26 0.64 -24.72
CA TYR A 163 -16.84 0.93 -23.37
C TYR A 163 -16.47 2.39 -23.20
N ARG A 164 -16.57 2.87 -21.96
CA ARG A 164 -15.98 4.13 -21.53
C ARG A 164 -15.39 3.92 -20.14
N THR A 165 -14.10 4.20 -19.99
CA THR A 165 -13.41 4.13 -18.69
C THR A 165 -13.26 5.53 -18.11
N ILE A 166 -13.58 5.66 -16.84
CA ILE A 166 -13.35 6.87 -16.04
C ILE A 166 -12.50 6.51 -14.83
N TYR A 167 -11.52 7.35 -14.49
CA TYR A 167 -10.63 7.15 -13.37
C TYR A 167 -10.82 8.20 -12.27
N TRP A 168 -10.70 7.74 -11.02
CA TRP A 168 -10.54 8.55 -9.81
C TRP A 168 -9.26 8.10 -9.10
N GLY A 169 -8.12 8.63 -9.52
CA GLY A 169 -6.81 8.15 -9.10
C GLY A 169 -6.56 6.73 -9.63
N SER A 170 -6.28 5.79 -8.74
CA SER A 170 -6.08 4.37 -9.08
C SER A 170 -7.38 3.59 -9.32
N LEU A 171 -8.54 4.11 -8.89
CA LEU A 171 -9.84 3.52 -9.19
C LEU A 171 -10.21 3.77 -10.65
N TYR A 172 -10.61 2.72 -11.36
CA TYR A 172 -11.23 2.82 -12.67
C TYR A 172 -12.64 2.26 -12.63
N VAL A 173 -13.53 2.83 -13.45
CA VAL A 173 -14.88 2.33 -13.67
C VAL A 173 -15.11 2.25 -15.18
N ASP A 174 -15.38 1.05 -15.65
CA ASP A 174 -15.76 0.75 -17.02
C ASP A 174 -17.29 0.81 -17.14
N PHE A 175 -17.78 1.60 -18.07
CA PHE A 175 -19.19 1.66 -18.45
C PHE A 175 -19.37 1.00 -19.80
N THR A 176 -20.42 0.21 -19.96
CA THR A 176 -20.84 -0.36 -21.24
C THR A 176 -22.11 0.30 -21.73
N ARG A 177 -22.31 0.35 -23.06
CA ARG A 177 -23.58 0.77 -23.66
C ARG A 177 -23.98 -0.11 -24.83
N SER A 178 -25.28 -0.22 -25.05
CA SER A 178 -25.87 -0.82 -26.25
C SER A 178 -26.85 0.15 -26.89
N GLU A 179 -27.30 -0.12 -28.13
CA GLU A 179 -28.27 0.74 -28.81
C GLU A 179 -29.64 0.79 -28.09
N MET A 180 -29.96 -0.22 -27.28
CA MET A 180 -31.28 -0.38 -26.67
C MET A 180 -31.29 -0.15 -25.15
N THR A 181 -30.12 0.03 -24.53
CA THR A 181 -30.01 0.15 -23.08
C THR A 181 -29.18 1.36 -22.71
N GLU A 182 -29.59 2.04 -21.66
CA GLU A 182 -28.80 3.12 -21.08
C GLU A 182 -27.42 2.62 -20.64
N PRO A 183 -26.38 3.46 -20.72
CA PRO A 183 -25.05 3.11 -20.25
C PRO A 183 -25.08 2.73 -18.78
N LYS A 184 -24.37 1.67 -18.42
CA LYS A 184 -24.32 1.15 -17.05
C LYS A 184 -22.90 0.74 -16.67
N VAL A 185 -22.63 0.67 -15.37
CA VAL A 185 -21.39 0.11 -14.84
C VAL A 185 -21.28 -1.32 -15.32
N ASP A 186 -20.21 -1.62 -16.02
CA ASP A 186 -19.87 -2.96 -16.50
C ASP A 186 -18.93 -3.64 -15.53
N ARG A 187 -17.93 -2.89 -15.06
CA ARG A 187 -16.82 -3.37 -14.25
C ARG A 187 -16.15 -2.19 -13.57
N TRP A 188 -15.48 -2.46 -12.46
CA TRP A 188 -14.61 -1.50 -11.82
C TRP A 188 -13.47 -2.22 -11.12
N GLY A 189 -12.45 -1.48 -10.71
CA GLY A 189 -11.34 -2.04 -9.97
C GLY A 189 -10.29 -1.00 -9.65
N ILE A 190 -9.20 -1.46 -9.05
CA ILE A 190 -8.04 -0.64 -8.75
C ILE A 190 -6.92 -1.05 -9.68
N ARG A 191 -6.36 -0.09 -10.43
CA ARG A 191 -5.18 -0.31 -11.28
C ARG A 191 -4.13 0.75 -10.98
N ASN A 192 -2.94 0.31 -10.58
CA ASN A 192 -1.84 1.21 -10.24
C ASN A 192 -0.47 0.59 -10.52
N THR A 193 0.53 1.43 -10.65
CA THR A 193 1.94 1.05 -10.82
C THR A 193 2.69 1.47 -9.57
N PHE A 194 3.54 0.62 -9.03
CA PHE A 194 4.48 0.97 -7.98
C PHE A 194 5.89 1.06 -8.56
N HIS A 195 6.53 2.21 -8.40
CA HIS A 195 7.91 2.45 -8.74
C HIS A 195 8.73 2.37 -7.45
N VAL A 196 9.77 1.53 -7.41
CA VAL A 196 10.58 1.29 -6.19
C VAL A 196 11.07 2.58 -5.52
N ILE A 197 11.39 3.61 -6.31
CA ILE A 197 11.90 4.89 -5.80
C ILE A 197 10.76 5.89 -5.51
N ASN A 198 9.77 5.96 -6.40
CA ASN A 198 8.75 7.02 -6.36
C ASN A 198 7.47 6.60 -5.64
N GLY A 199 7.38 5.33 -5.23
CA GLY A 199 6.18 4.73 -4.69
C GLY A 199 5.10 4.53 -5.76
N TRP A 200 3.84 4.54 -5.33
CA TRP A 200 2.69 4.39 -6.21
C TRP A 200 2.54 5.57 -7.18
N GLU A 201 2.30 5.26 -8.46
CA GLU A 201 2.15 6.23 -9.55
C GLU A 201 0.89 7.09 -9.37
N LYS A 202 -0.24 6.47 -9.02
CA LYS A 202 -1.54 7.12 -8.84
C LYS A 202 -1.91 7.19 -7.37
N VAL A 203 -2.61 8.26 -7.00
CA VAL A 203 -3.21 8.42 -5.67
C VAL A 203 -4.36 7.41 -5.50
N PHE A 204 -4.45 6.78 -4.32
CA PHE A 204 -5.61 5.97 -3.99
C PHE A 204 -6.75 6.87 -3.51
N PRO A 205 -7.95 6.77 -4.09
CA PRO A 205 -9.03 7.70 -3.78
C PRO A 205 -9.66 7.47 -2.38
N GLY A 206 -9.35 6.34 -1.76
CA GLY A 206 -9.82 5.95 -0.44
C GLY A 206 -9.22 4.61 -0.03
N ILE A 207 -9.58 4.14 1.17
CA ILE A 207 -9.16 2.82 1.63
C ILE A 207 -9.87 1.77 0.77
N VAL A 208 -9.10 0.94 0.09
CA VAL A 208 -9.62 -0.23 -0.61
C VAL A 208 -9.62 -1.40 0.35
N ARG A 209 -10.75 -2.10 0.44
CA ARG A 209 -10.89 -3.31 1.24
C ARG A 209 -11.26 -4.48 0.35
N PHE A 210 -10.84 -5.66 0.75
CA PHE A 210 -11.22 -6.93 0.16
C PHE A 210 -12.12 -7.68 1.15
N PRO A 211 -13.14 -8.41 0.68
CA PRO A 211 -13.89 -9.32 1.53
C PRO A 211 -13.03 -10.53 1.88
N GLU A 212 -13.40 -11.23 2.97
CA GLU A 212 -12.95 -12.61 3.14
C GLU A 212 -13.55 -13.45 2.02
N SER A 213 -12.71 -14.22 1.30
CA SER A 213 -13.18 -14.96 0.14
C SER A 213 -12.55 -16.35 0.07
N PRO A 214 -13.32 -17.40 -0.28
CA PRO A 214 -12.77 -18.71 -0.55
C PRO A 214 -11.73 -18.68 -1.68
N LEU A 215 -10.57 -19.32 -1.47
CA LEU A 215 -9.56 -19.50 -2.50
C LEU A 215 -10.12 -20.41 -3.61
N VAL A 216 -9.81 -20.09 -4.86
CA VAL A 216 -10.16 -20.91 -6.02
C VAL A 216 -8.94 -21.74 -6.42
N ASP A 217 -9.16 -23.04 -6.60
CA ASP A 217 -8.24 -23.95 -7.26
C ASP A 217 -8.49 -23.88 -8.77
N TRP A 218 -7.47 -23.42 -9.51
CA TRP A 218 -7.53 -23.18 -10.94
C TRP A 218 -6.11 -23.16 -11.56
N ASN A 219 -6.04 -23.29 -12.88
CA ASN A 219 -4.81 -23.14 -13.63
C ASN A 219 -4.97 -22.05 -14.72
N PRO A 220 -4.27 -20.90 -14.64
CA PRO A 220 -4.36 -19.86 -15.67
C PRO A 220 -3.94 -20.30 -17.07
N ASN A 221 -3.20 -21.40 -17.17
CA ASN A 221 -2.71 -21.93 -18.43
C ASN A 221 -3.63 -23.00 -19.04
N GLU A 222 -4.67 -23.41 -18.31
CA GLU A 222 -5.68 -24.37 -18.75
C GLU A 222 -7.08 -23.79 -18.48
N PRO A 223 -7.47 -22.68 -19.15
CA PRO A 223 -8.69 -21.91 -18.84
C PRO A 223 -10.00 -22.68 -19.10
N ASP A 224 -9.94 -23.77 -19.88
CA ASP A 224 -11.09 -24.65 -20.14
C ASP A 224 -11.30 -25.68 -19.03
N GLU A 225 -10.36 -25.83 -18.10
CA GLU A 225 -10.51 -26.74 -16.97
C GLU A 225 -11.50 -26.20 -15.93
N PRO A 226 -12.29 -27.10 -15.29
CA PRO A 226 -13.24 -26.68 -14.29
C PRO A 226 -12.52 -26.10 -13.06
N ILE A 227 -12.82 -24.85 -12.73
CA ILE A 227 -12.39 -24.23 -11.48
C ILE A 227 -13.13 -24.83 -10.27
N SER A 228 -12.47 -24.90 -9.13
CA SER A 228 -13.05 -25.43 -7.88
C SER A 228 -12.87 -24.44 -6.73
N ILE A 229 -13.98 -24.07 -6.08
CA ILE A 229 -13.92 -23.25 -4.86
C ILE A 229 -13.50 -24.15 -3.69
N THR A 230 -12.46 -23.74 -2.96
CA THR A 230 -11.92 -24.50 -1.83
C THR A 230 -12.52 -24.06 -0.49
N GLU A 231 -12.24 -24.80 0.59
CA GLU A 231 -12.60 -24.40 1.96
C GLU A 231 -11.56 -23.47 2.60
N VAL A 232 -10.46 -23.17 1.91
CA VAL A 232 -9.41 -22.26 2.40
C VAL A 232 -9.91 -20.83 2.25
N ILE A 233 -10.01 -20.10 3.36
CA ILE A 233 -10.47 -18.71 3.36
C ILE A 233 -9.28 -17.76 3.29
N VAL A 234 -9.30 -16.89 2.28
CA VAL A 234 -8.38 -15.78 2.15
C VAL A 234 -8.86 -14.65 3.07
N PRO A 235 -7.99 -14.11 3.94
CA PRO A 235 -8.38 -13.04 4.83
C PRO A 235 -8.73 -11.76 4.05
N GLY A 236 -9.78 -11.06 4.47
CA GLY A 236 -10.15 -9.76 3.93
C GLY A 236 -9.33 -8.61 4.51
N GLY A 237 -9.74 -7.39 4.21
CA GLY A 237 -9.10 -6.16 4.72
C GLY A 237 -8.31 -5.40 3.66
N PRO A 238 -7.41 -4.48 4.04
CA PRO A 238 -6.57 -3.75 3.11
C PRO A 238 -5.38 -4.61 2.65
N LEU A 239 -5.50 -5.25 1.49
CA LEU A 239 -4.49 -6.17 0.94
C LEU A 239 -3.60 -5.56 -0.15
N ILE A 240 -3.76 -4.27 -0.46
CA ILE A 240 -2.93 -3.60 -1.47
C ILE A 240 -1.54 -3.38 -0.88
N VAL A 241 -0.55 -4.01 -1.48
CA VAL A 241 0.87 -3.92 -1.13
C VAL A 241 1.71 -3.82 -2.41
N PRO A 242 2.91 -3.24 -2.34
CA PRO A 242 3.71 -2.98 -3.54
C PRO A 242 4.34 -4.26 -4.09
N GLU A 243 4.94 -5.06 -3.21
CA GLU A 243 5.68 -6.26 -3.59
C GLU A 243 4.77 -7.50 -3.63
N PRO A 244 4.90 -8.36 -4.65
CA PRO A 244 4.09 -9.57 -4.77
C PRO A 244 4.28 -10.55 -3.62
N ALA A 245 5.50 -10.67 -3.07
CA ALA A 245 5.76 -11.56 -1.95
C ALA A 245 4.97 -11.19 -0.69
N LEU A 246 4.80 -9.88 -0.43
CA LEU A 246 3.98 -9.40 0.68
C LEU A 246 2.50 -9.69 0.45
N PHE A 247 2.05 -9.62 -0.80
CA PHE A 247 0.67 -9.96 -1.14
C PHE A 247 0.43 -11.46 -0.91
N GLU A 248 1.32 -12.32 -1.40
CA GLU A 248 1.26 -13.77 -1.21
C GLU A 248 1.29 -14.17 0.28
N GLU A 249 2.11 -13.49 1.09
CA GLU A 249 2.13 -13.68 2.54
C GLU A 249 0.79 -13.28 3.18
N ALA A 250 0.24 -12.13 2.79
CA ALA A 250 -1.03 -11.62 3.32
C ALA A 250 -2.21 -12.53 2.96
N VAL A 251 -2.27 -13.05 1.73
CA VAL A 251 -3.35 -13.94 1.27
C VAL A 251 -3.11 -15.41 1.58
N GLY A 252 -1.88 -15.79 1.95
CA GLY A 252 -1.49 -17.16 2.27
C GLY A 252 -1.41 -18.12 1.08
N ALA A 253 -1.30 -17.60 -0.14
CA ALA A 253 -1.30 -18.38 -1.37
C ALA A 253 -0.51 -17.66 -2.48
N PRO A 254 0.15 -18.42 -3.39
CA PRO A 254 1.00 -17.85 -4.42
C PRO A 254 0.19 -17.27 -5.59
N LEU A 255 0.79 -16.31 -6.28
CA LEU A 255 0.38 -15.89 -7.61
C LEU A 255 0.74 -16.97 -8.64
N LEU A 256 -0.19 -17.26 -9.56
CA LEU A 256 0.01 -18.23 -10.63
C LEU A 256 0.37 -17.51 -11.93
N TYR A 257 1.42 -17.97 -12.61
CA TYR A 257 1.89 -17.35 -13.85
C TYR A 257 1.11 -17.84 -15.08
N ASN A 258 0.65 -16.92 -15.92
CA ASN A 258 0.02 -17.18 -17.20
C ASN A 258 1.03 -16.99 -18.35
N PHE A 259 1.41 -18.08 -19.02
CA PHE A 259 2.39 -18.04 -20.11
C PHE A 259 1.90 -17.30 -21.36
N SER A 260 0.59 -17.23 -21.57
CA SER A 260 0.02 -16.59 -22.76
C SER A 260 -0.01 -15.07 -22.67
N THR A 261 -0.24 -14.54 -21.47
CA THR A 261 -0.36 -13.08 -21.24
C THR A 261 0.90 -12.50 -20.62
N GLY A 262 1.77 -13.33 -20.03
CA GLY A 262 2.93 -12.88 -19.27
C GLY A 262 2.57 -12.28 -17.91
N LEU A 263 1.35 -12.52 -17.43
CA LEU A 263 0.82 -11.95 -16.19
C LEU A 263 0.83 -13.00 -15.06
N PHE A 264 1.02 -12.51 -13.84
CA PHE A 264 0.76 -13.26 -12.62
C PHE A 264 -0.68 -13.01 -12.18
N MET A 265 -1.36 -14.05 -11.74
CA MET A 265 -2.79 -14.01 -11.43
C MET A 265 -3.08 -14.73 -10.13
N PHE A 266 -4.00 -14.17 -9.35
CA PHE A 266 -4.58 -14.76 -8.16
C PHE A 266 -6.09 -14.64 -8.23
N GLN A 267 -6.79 -15.69 -7.79
CA GLN A 267 -8.24 -15.78 -7.91
C GLN A 267 -8.85 -16.32 -6.61
N THR A 268 -9.91 -15.65 -6.19
CA THR A 268 -10.84 -16.11 -5.16
C THR A 268 -12.23 -16.26 -5.76
N ALA A 269 -13.21 -16.68 -4.95
CA ALA A 269 -14.59 -16.75 -5.41
C ALA A 269 -15.17 -15.37 -5.78
N ASP A 270 -14.65 -14.30 -5.18
CA ASP A 270 -15.23 -12.96 -5.29
C ASP A 270 -14.35 -11.97 -6.08
N TYR A 271 -13.03 -12.17 -6.11
CA TYR A 271 -12.12 -11.23 -6.77
C TYR A 271 -10.86 -11.86 -7.38
N PHE A 272 -10.25 -11.07 -8.25
CA PHE A 272 -8.98 -11.33 -8.93
C PHE A 272 -7.92 -10.30 -8.51
N ALA A 273 -6.68 -10.74 -8.42
CA ALA A 273 -5.51 -9.87 -8.44
C ALA A 273 -4.63 -10.25 -9.63
N ILE A 274 -4.19 -9.26 -10.39
CA ILE A 274 -3.34 -9.40 -11.56
C ILE A 274 -2.09 -8.57 -11.33
N PHE A 275 -0.94 -9.16 -11.58
CA PHE A 275 0.35 -8.55 -11.37
C PHE A 275 1.23 -8.73 -12.60
N SER A 276 2.03 -7.72 -12.92
CA SER A 276 3.15 -7.84 -13.85
C SER A 276 4.32 -6.99 -13.41
N GLU A 277 5.52 -7.52 -13.62
CA GLU A 277 6.76 -6.81 -13.41
C GLU A 277 7.33 -6.34 -14.75
N TYR A 278 7.66 -5.07 -14.84
CA TYR A 278 8.39 -4.50 -15.96
C TYR A 278 9.75 -4.02 -15.47
N SER A 279 10.83 -4.59 -16.03
CA SER A 279 12.16 -4.00 -15.91
C SER A 279 12.36 -3.11 -17.14
N GLY A 280 12.59 -1.81 -16.93
CA GLY A 280 12.60 -0.81 -18.00
C GLY A 280 13.47 -1.14 -19.22
N GLU A 281 13.32 -0.37 -20.29
CA GLU A 281 14.06 -0.59 -21.55
C GLU A 281 15.33 0.29 -21.62
N PRO A 282 16.55 -0.28 -21.81
CA PRO A 282 16.83 -1.69 -22.07
C PRO A 282 16.70 -2.56 -20.82
N PRO A 283 16.32 -3.86 -20.98
CA PRO A 283 16.15 -4.80 -19.87
C PRO A 283 17.32 -4.75 -18.89
N GLY A 284 17.03 -4.48 -17.61
CA GLY A 284 18.03 -4.24 -16.56
C GLY A 284 18.31 -2.76 -16.26
N SER A 285 17.44 -1.84 -16.68
CA SER A 285 17.43 -0.48 -16.11
C SER A 285 17.07 -0.53 -14.62
N GLU A 286 17.48 0.49 -13.86
CA GLU A 286 17.18 0.58 -12.41
C GLU A 286 15.69 0.86 -12.11
N GLU A 287 14.86 1.03 -13.14
CA GLU A 287 13.44 1.34 -12.99
C GLU A 287 12.63 0.04 -13.12
N THR A 288 12.52 -0.68 -11.99
CA THR A 288 11.60 -1.81 -11.85
C THR A 288 10.23 -1.27 -11.49
N GLU A 289 9.21 -1.66 -12.27
CA GLU A 289 7.82 -1.25 -12.11
C GLU A 289 6.95 -2.46 -11.80
N PHE A 290 6.12 -2.31 -10.77
CA PHE A 290 5.18 -3.32 -10.31
C PHE A 290 3.76 -2.87 -10.65
N VAL A 291 3.15 -3.48 -11.66
CA VAL A 291 1.80 -3.12 -12.11
C VAL A 291 0.81 -4.07 -11.47
N TRP A 292 -0.17 -3.49 -10.77
CA TRP A 292 -1.25 -4.21 -10.10
C TRP A 292 -2.61 -3.86 -10.69
N GLU A 293 -3.47 -4.87 -10.80
CA GLU A 293 -4.91 -4.71 -10.99
C GLU A 293 -5.70 -5.62 -10.05
N PHE A 294 -6.66 -5.04 -9.36
CA PHE A 294 -7.62 -5.74 -8.50
C PHE A 294 -9.04 -5.48 -8.99
N THR A 295 -9.81 -6.54 -9.22
CA THR A 295 -11.16 -6.45 -9.79
C THR A 295 -11.98 -7.70 -9.47
N ASP A 296 -13.30 -7.61 -9.54
CA ASP A 296 -14.21 -8.76 -9.39
C ASP A 296 -14.55 -9.43 -10.74
N THR A 297 -14.23 -8.74 -11.83
CA THR A 297 -14.64 -9.15 -13.18
C THR A 297 -13.47 -8.98 -14.13
N LEU A 298 -13.15 -10.01 -14.89
CA LEU A 298 -12.20 -9.92 -16.01
C LEU A 298 -12.96 -9.60 -17.30
N ARG A 299 -12.32 -8.89 -18.24
CA ARG A 299 -12.94 -8.71 -19.57
C ARG A 299 -12.96 -10.06 -20.30
N GLN A 300 -14.14 -10.46 -20.75
CA GLN A 300 -14.40 -11.78 -21.34
C GLN A 300 -13.59 -12.12 -22.61
N CYS A 301 -12.90 -11.18 -23.24
CA CYS A 301 -12.05 -11.45 -24.41
C CYS A 301 -10.58 -11.04 -24.21
N GLU A 302 -10.16 -10.82 -22.97
CA GLU A 302 -8.73 -10.90 -22.58
C GLU A 302 -8.26 -12.35 -22.41
N THR A 303 -9.16 -13.34 -22.43
CA THR A 303 -8.80 -14.71 -22.81
C THR A 303 -8.68 -14.78 -24.33
N PRO A 304 -7.53 -15.19 -24.89
CA PRO A 304 -7.41 -15.33 -26.32
C PRO A 304 -8.35 -16.45 -26.75
N VAL A 305 -9.41 -16.10 -27.46
CA VAL A 305 -10.20 -17.04 -28.23
C VAL A 305 -9.22 -17.71 -29.18
N THR A 306 -8.99 -19.01 -28.96
CA THR A 306 -8.32 -19.90 -29.90
C THR A 306 -8.86 -19.65 -31.30
N GLN A 307 -8.04 -19.11 -32.19
CA GLN A 307 -8.33 -19.18 -33.62
C GLN A 307 -8.03 -20.61 -34.05
N GLU A 308 -9.09 -21.32 -34.45
CA GLU A 308 -9.02 -22.60 -35.19
C GLU A 308 -8.20 -22.48 -36.48
#